data_AF-A0AAU3GU16-F1
#
_entry.id   AF-A0AAU3GU16-F1
#
_cell.length_a   1.000
_cell.length_b   1.000
_cell.length_c   1.000
_cell.angle_alpha   90.00
_cell.angle_beta   90.00
_cell.angle_gamma   90.00
#
_symmetry.space_group_name_H-M   'P 1'
#
loop_
_entity.id
_entity.type
_entity.pdbx_description
1 polymer ?
#
loop_
_entity_poly.entity_id
_entity_poly.type
_entity_poly.pdbx_seq_one_letter_code
_entity_poly.pdbx_strand_id
1 'polypeptide(L)'
;MMEWTVRELAERAGISGRTLRHYHGIGLLEPDRVGSNGYRYYGPDAVGRLQRILLLRDTGMALADIAAVLDAPGAPAAEVEALQAHLTQLAEDRKALDRRISAVEHTLQMRREGREPRMDVMLEGFNDRYEAEVVRRWGREAFDSSNRWWHAKSVGQQRDWQAGAQALLTRWAEIHEAGHTPASPVAQEHAAAHMAWFADIPGTPTHVGDTERSAAMVRGIADLYETDPDFHRTFGSQEAAQLAANALRIHVRHPA
;
A
#
# COMPACT_ATOMS: atom_id res chain seq x y z
N MET A 1 -32.32 37.14 -3.79
CA MET A 1 -31.24 36.18 -4.12
C MET A 1 -30.23 36.22 -2.99
N MET A 2 -29.67 35.09 -2.55
CA MET A 2 -28.66 35.10 -1.48
C MET A 2 -27.35 35.67 -2.03
N GLU A 3 -26.80 36.66 -1.34
CA GLU A 3 -25.52 37.27 -1.66
C GLU A 3 -24.65 37.29 -0.40
N TRP A 4 -23.35 37.18 -0.57
CA TRP A 4 -22.37 37.17 0.50
C TRP A 4 -21.40 38.33 0.34
N THR A 5 -21.10 39.01 1.44
CA THR A 5 -19.98 39.95 1.50
C THR A 5 -18.65 39.20 1.46
N VAL A 6 -17.56 39.91 1.16
CA VAL A 6 -16.18 39.36 1.18
C VAL A 6 -15.90 38.56 2.46
N ARG A 7 -16.30 39.09 3.63
CA ARG A 7 -16.04 38.45 4.93
C ARG A 7 -16.79 37.13 5.04
N GLU A 8 -18.08 37.16 4.74
CA GLU A 8 -18.97 36.00 4.85
C GLU A 8 -18.61 34.88 3.88
N LEU A 9 -18.20 35.24 2.66
CA LEU A 9 -17.79 34.24 1.67
C LEU A 9 -16.42 33.65 2.03
N ALA A 10 -15.47 34.49 2.44
CA ALA A 10 -14.14 34.04 2.83
C ALA A 10 -14.20 33.07 4.03
N GLU A 11 -15.02 33.38 5.03
CA GLU A 11 -15.23 32.53 6.21
C GLU A 11 -15.83 31.16 5.83
N ARG A 12 -16.88 31.13 5.00
CA ARG A 12 -17.48 29.88 4.51
C ARG A 12 -16.53 29.05 3.66
N ALA A 13 -15.71 29.71 2.84
CA ALA A 13 -14.76 29.07 1.95
C ALA A 13 -13.42 28.70 2.63
N GLY A 14 -13.26 29.01 3.92
CA GLY A 14 -12.03 28.72 4.67
C GLY A 14 -10.79 29.47 4.15
N ILE A 15 -10.97 30.61 3.49
CA ILE A 15 -9.87 31.44 2.96
C ILE A 15 -9.86 32.81 3.62
N SER A 16 -8.75 33.53 3.49
CA SER A 16 -8.68 34.90 3.98
C SER A 16 -9.47 35.85 3.07
N GLY A 17 -10.08 36.89 3.65
CA GLY A 17 -10.67 37.97 2.85
C GLY A 17 -9.65 38.69 1.96
N ARG A 18 -8.35 38.63 2.30
CA ARG A 18 -7.25 39.11 1.44
C ARG A 18 -7.13 38.26 0.18
N THR A 19 -7.24 36.94 0.29
CA THR A 19 -7.22 36.00 -0.84
C THR A 19 -8.37 36.29 -1.80
N LEU A 20 -9.59 36.46 -1.28
CA LEU A 20 -10.76 36.76 -2.12
C LEU A 20 -10.60 38.10 -2.86
N ARG A 21 -10.07 39.13 -2.19
CA ARG A 21 -9.74 40.42 -2.83
C ARG A 21 -8.63 40.30 -3.85
N HIS A 22 -7.65 39.43 -3.62
CA HIS A 22 -6.59 39.17 -4.58
C HIS A 22 -7.14 38.52 -5.85
N TYR A 23 -8.03 37.51 -5.73
CA TYR A 23 -8.68 36.88 -6.88
C TYR A 23 -9.47 37.89 -7.72
N HIS A 24 -10.22 38.78 -7.07
CA HIS A 24 -10.85 39.90 -7.77
C HIS A 24 -9.82 40.84 -8.42
N GLY A 25 -8.75 41.19 -7.72
CA GLY A 25 -7.71 42.09 -8.24
C GLY A 25 -7.00 41.57 -9.49
N ILE A 26 -6.96 40.24 -9.71
CA ILE A 26 -6.38 39.61 -10.89
C ILE A 26 -7.44 39.15 -11.91
N GLY A 27 -8.71 39.50 -11.72
CA GLY A 27 -9.81 39.10 -12.61
C GLY A 27 -10.25 37.64 -12.50
N LEU A 28 -9.71 36.88 -11.54
CA LEU A 28 -10.02 35.48 -11.37
C LEU A 28 -11.42 35.26 -10.76
N LEU A 29 -11.89 36.17 -9.90
CA LEU A 29 -13.21 36.09 -9.27
C LEU A 29 -13.85 37.48 -9.15
N GLU A 30 -14.84 37.75 -9.99
CA GLU A 30 -15.58 39.01 -9.96
C GLU A 30 -16.77 38.96 -9.00
N PRO A 31 -17.06 40.04 -8.27
CA PRO A 31 -18.31 40.19 -7.53
C PRO A 31 -19.47 40.44 -8.49
N ASP A 32 -20.64 39.87 -8.20
CA ASP A 32 -21.87 40.10 -8.95
C ASP A 32 -22.30 41.57 -8.87
N ARG A 33 -22.03 42.25 -7.75
CA ARG A 33 -22.19 43.70 -7.64
C ARG A 33 -21.30 44.35 -6.58
N VAL A 34 -21.09 45.64 -6.76
CA VAL A 34 -20.51 46.54 -5.75
C VAL A 34 -21.61 47.46 -5.23
N GLY A 35 -21.89 47.41 -3.92
CA GLY A 35 -22.88 48.28 -3.28
C GLY A 35 -22.42 49.73 -3.22
N SER A 36 -23.36 50.66 -2.99
CA SER A 36 -23.08 52.09 -2.82
C SER A 36 -22.17 52.41 -1.64
N ASN A 37 -22.08 51.51 -0.66
CA ASN A 37 -21.15 51.54 0.46
C ASN A 37 -19.73 51.03 0.10
N GLY A 38 -19.48 50.68 -1.16
CA GLY A 38 -18.22 50.11 -1.63
C GLY A 38 -18.02 48.62 -1.31
N TYR A 39 -19.03 47.94 -0.75
CA TYR A 39 -18.92 46.53 -0.40
C TYR A 39 -19.14 45.67 -1.64
N ARG A 40 -18.38 44.58 -1.74
CA ARG A 40 -18.53 43.58 -2.80
C ARG A 40 -19.49 42.48 -2.33
N TYR A 41 -20.41 42.13 -3.21
CA TYR A 41 -21.41 41.10 -2.99
C TYR A 41 -21.25 40.02 -4.05
N TYR A 42 -21.21 38.77 -3.58
CA TYR A 42 -21.03 37.58 -4.40
C TYR A 42 -22.30 36.75 -4.31
N GLY A 43 -22.91 36.46 -5.45
CA GLY A 43 -24.08 35.61 -5.62
C GLY A 43 -23.71 34.17 -5.94
N PRO A 44 -24.70 33.33 -6.25
CA PRO A 44 -24.50 31.88 -6.46
C PRO A 44 -23.48 31.53 -7.53
N ASP A 45 -23.42 32.29 -8.64
CA ASP A 45 -22.51 31.99 -9.76
C ASP A 45 -21.06 32.26 -9.37
N ALA A 46 -20.78 33.38 -8.69
CA ALA A 46 -19.45 33.66 -8.17
C ALA A 46 -19.04 32.67 -7.08
N VAL A 47 -19.97 32.20 -6.25
CA VAL A 47 -19.70 31.11 -5.29
C VAL A 47 -19.35 29.81 -5.99
N GLY A 48 -20.09 29.44 -7.04
CA GLY A 48 -19.79 28.26 -7.86
C GLY A 48 -18.41 28.37 -8.51
N ARG A 49 -18.06 29.54 -9.06
CA ARG A 49 -16.72 29.80 -9.60
C ARG A 49 -15.65 29.71 -8.52
N LEU A 50 -15.86 30.28 -7.34
CA LEU A 50 -14.91 30.17 -6.23
C LEU A 50 -14.65 28.71 -5.84
N GLN A 51 -15.70 27.88 -5.78
CA GLN A 51 -15.54 26.45 -5.48
C GLN A 51 -14.62 25.76 -6.50
N ARG A 52 -14.82 26.03 -7.80
CA ARG A 52 -13.97 25.49 -8.88
C ARG A 52 -12.53 25.99 -8.79
N ILE A 53 -12.32 27.28 -8.49
CA ILE A 53 -10.99 27.87 -8.26
C ILE A 53 -10.27 27.14 -7.12
N LEU A 54 -10.95 26.91 -5.99
CA LEU A 54 -10.32 26.26 -4.83
C LEU A 54 -9.95 24.81 -5.14
N LEU A 55 -10.83 24.08 -5.83
CA LEU A 55 -10.57 22.69 -6.22
C LEU A 55 -9.38 22.58 -7.17
N LEU A 56 -9.28 23.46 -8.17
CA LEU A 56 -8.15 23.50 -9.10
C LEU A 56 -6.86 24.00 -8.43
N ARG A 57 -6.95 24.90 -7.43
CA ARG A 57 -5.78 25.34 -6.67
C ARG A 57 -5.16 24.20 -5.87
N ASP A 58 -5.99 23.30 -5.34
CA ASP A 58 -5.50 22.16 -4.55
C ASP A 58 -4.74 21.12 -5.40
N THR A 59 -4.86 21.18 -6.73
CA THR A 59 -4.01 20.40 -7.66
C THR A 59 -2.58 20.94 -7.79
N GLY A 60 -2.31 22.14 -7.25
CA GLY A 60 -1.04 22.84 -7.37
C GLY A 60 -0.94 23.76 -8.59
N MET A 61 -2.01 23.92 -9.37
CA MET A 61 -2.03 24.84 -10.51
C MET A 61 -1.83 26.30 -10.09
N ALA A 62 -1.10 27.06 -10.94
CA ALA A 62 -0.96 28.49 -10.75
C ALA A 62 -2.28 29.22 -11.07
N LEU A 63 -2.55 30.35 -10.39
CA LEU A 63 -3.81 31.10 -10.54
C LEU A 63 -4.09 31.54 -12.00
N ALA A 64 -3.05 31.82 -12.78
CA ALA A 64 -3.17 32.17 -14.19
C ALA A 64 -3.67 30.98 -15.04
N ASP A 65 -3.18 29.78 -14.76
CA ASP A 65 -3.60 28.56 -15.45
C ASP A 65 -5.03 28.17 -15.06
N ILE A 66 -5.41 28.40 -13.80
CA ILE A 66 -6.79 28.23 -13.33
C ILE A 66 -7.73 29.15 -14.11
N ALA A 67 -7.37 30.43 -14.29
CA ALA A 67 -8.16 31.35 -15.11
C ALA A 67 -8.31 30.83 -16.55
N ALA A 68 -7.21 30.39 -17.16
CA ALA A 68 -7.22 29.84 -18.52
C ALA A 68 -8.14 28.61 -18.65
N VAL A 69 -8.12 27.69 -17.68
CA VAL A 69 -9.00 26.51 -17.68
C VAL A 69 -10.47 26.91 -17.50
N LEU A 70 -10.76 27.85 -16.61
CA LEU A 70 -12.14 28.25 -16.30
C LEU A 70 -12.78 29.11 -17.39
N ASP A 71 -11.97 29.83 -18.17
CA ASP A 71 -12.43 30.80 -19.18
C ASP A 71 -12.32 30.28 -20.63
N ALA A 72 -11.73 29.10 -20.86
CA ALA A 72 -11.56 28.51 -22.18
C ALA A 72 -12.89 28.04 -22.83
N PRO A 73 -13.01 28.10 -24.17
CA PRO A 73 -14.06 27.38 -24.90
C PRO A 73 -13.89 25.88 -24.67
N GLY A 74 -14.81 25.26 -23.93
CA GLY A 74 -14.67 23.86 -23.48
C GLY A 74 -14.16 23.69 -22.05
N ALA A 75 -14.15 24.76 -21.24
CA ALA A 75 -13.78 24.76 -19.82
C ALA A 75 -14.27 23.54 -19.00
N PRO A 76 -15.51 23.02 -19.17
CA PRO A 76 -15.93 21.83 -18.43
C PRO A 76 -15.07 20.60 -18.68
N ALA A 77 -14.60 20.38 -19.91
CA ALA A 77 -13.77 19.23 -20.25
C ALA A 77 -12.34 19.37 -19.69
N ALA A 78 -11.73 20.55 -19.86
CA ALA A 78 -10.39 20.85 -19.35
C ALA A 78 -10.33 20.77 -17.81
N GLU A 79 -11.37 21.24 -17.12
CA GLU A 79 -11.49 21.10 -15.67
C GLU A 79 -11.57 19.62 -15.25
N VAL A 80 -12.42 18.81 -15.92
CA VAL A 80 -12.52 17.37 -15.63
C VAL A 80 -11.17 16.67 -15.82
N GLU A 81 -10.44 16.97 -16.90
CA GLU A 81 -9.10 16.42 -17.15
C GLU A 81 -8.10 16.76 -16.02
N ALA A 82 -8.05 18.03 -15.61
CA ALA A 82 -7.17 18.47 -14.53
C ALA A 82 -7.50 17.76 -13.20
N LEU A 83 -8.79 17.59 -12.89
CA LEU A 83 -9.25 16.91 -11.68
C LEU A 83 -8.99 15.40 -11.73
N GLN A 84 -9.13 14.76 -12.89
CA GLN A 84 -8.80 13.34 -13.06
C GLN A 84 -7.30 13.07 -12.89
N ALA A 85 -6.46 13.94 -13.44
CA ALA A 85 -5.01 13.87 -13.24
C ALA A 85 -4.65 14.03 -11.75
N HIS A 86 -5.26 15.00 -11.07
CA HIS A 86 -5.03 15.19 -9.64
C HIS A 86 -5.54 14.01 -8.79
N LEU A 87 -6.71 13.46 -9.11
CA LEU A 87 -7.24 12.28 -8.43
C LEU A 87 -6.30 11.09 -8.55
N THR A 88 -5.70 10.90 -9.73
CA THR A 88 -4.68 9.87 -9.96
C THR A 88 -3.46 10.11 -9.07
N GLN A 89 -2.95 11.35 -9.03
CA GLN A 89 -1.82 11.70 -8.17
C GLN A 89 -2.12 11.47 -6.68
N LEU A 90 -3.29 11.90 -6.20
CA LEU A 90 -3.73 11.68 -4.82
C LEU A 90 -3.82 10.19 -4.47
N ALA A 91 -4.26 9.36 -5.41
CA ALA A 91 -4.31 7.92 -5.20
C ALA A 91 -2.92 7.30 -5.05
N GLU A 92 -1.93 7.76 -5.82
CA GLU A 92 -0.53 7.33 -5.70
C GLU A 92 0.12 7.85 -4.41
N ASP A 93 -0.16 9.11 -4.04
CA ASP A 93 0.32 9.70 -2.79
C ASP A 93 -0.23 8.95 -1.57
N ARG A 94 -1.53 8.56 -1.61
CA ARG A 94 -2.14 7.73 -0.57
C ARG A 94 -1.41 6.38 -0.45
N LYS A 95 -1.17 5.68 -1.56
CA LYS A 95 -0.40 4.42 -1.53
C LYS A 95 1.00 4.62 -0.95
N ALA A 96 1.67 5.71 -1.31
CA ALA A 96 2.99 6.02 -0.75
C ALA A 96 2.94 6.30 0.76
N LEU A 97 1.91 7.00 1.25
CA LEU A 97 1.69 7.25 2.67
C LEU A 97 1.36 5.96 3.43
N ASP A 98 0.46 5.12 2.91
CA ASP A 98 0.08 3.85 3.53
C ASP A 98 1.30 2.94 3.73
N ARG A 99 2.21 2.88 2.75
CA ARG A 99 3.48 2.15 2.85
C ARG A 99 4.38 2.67 3.97
N ARG A 100 4.48 3.99 4.11
CA ARG A 100 5.26 4.63 5.17
C ARG A 100 4.65 4.40 6.56
N ILE A 101 3.32 4.48 6.66
CA ILE A 101 2.58 4.20 7.89
C ILE A 101 2.86 2.77 8.34
N SER A 102 2.70 1.79 7.44
CA SER A 102 2.95 0.38 7.73
C SER A 102 4.38 0.13 8.23
N ALA A 103 5.39 0.72 7.57
CA ALA A 103 6.78 0.62 8.02
C ALA A 103 7.02 1.18 9.44
N VAL A 104 6.35 2.29 9.78
CA VAL A 104 6.42 2.89 11.12
C VAL A 104 5.71 2.02 12.15
N GLU A 105 4.52 1.52 11.85
CA GLU A 105 3.75 0.64 12.72
C GLU A 105 4.54 -0.62 13.05
N HIS A 106 5.14 -1.25 12.05
CA HIS A 106 5.99 -2.41 12.25
C HIS A 106 7.21 -2.09 13.13
N THR A 107 7.93 -1.01 12.82
CA THR A 107 9.08 -0.57 13.63
C THR A 107 8.69 -0.34 15.09
N LEU A 108 7.52 0.25 15.34
CA LEU A 108 7.01 0.48 16.69
C LEU A 108 6.66 -0.82 17.40
N GLN A 109 6.03 -1.78 16.72
CA GLN A 109 5.74 -3.09 17.27
C GLN A 109 7.02 -3.81 17.70
N MET A 110 8.01 -3.87 16.81
CA MET A 110 9.28 -4.55 17.09
C MET A 110 10.00 -3.95 18.30
N ARG A 111 10.06 -2.62 18.38
CA ARG A 111 10.66 -1.93 19.54
C ARG A 111 9.92 -2.20 20.84
N ARG A 112 8.58 -2.28 20.83
CA ARG A 112 7.77 -2.61 22.02
C ARG A 112 8.03 -4.03 22.53
N GLU A 113 8.32 -4.95 21.62
CA GLU A 113 8.65 -6.34 21.93
C GLU A 113 10.13 -6.55 22.30
N GLY A 114 10.93 -5.48 22.39
CA GLY A 114 12.37 -5.55 22.70
C GLY A 114 13.20 -6.16 21.57
N ARG A 115 12.67 -6.18 20.35
CA ARG A 115 13.31 -6.71 19.14
C ARG A 115 13.84 -5.55 18.30
N GLU A 116 15.10 -5.58 17.87
CA GLU A 116 15.60 -4.62 16.88
C GLU A 116 14.83 -4.82 15.56
N PRO A 117 14.45 -3.76 14.82
CA PRO A 117 13.77 -3.90 13.53
C PRO A 117 14.61 -4.77 12.62
N ARG A 118 14.14 -5.99 12.34
CA ARG A 118 14.87 -6.95 11.52
C ARG A 118 14.47 -6.75 10.06
N MET A 119 15.37 -7.13 9.18
CA MET A 119 15.12 -7.31 7.76
C MET A 119 14.31 -8.60 7.58
N ASP A 120 13.03 -8.61 7.94
CA ASP A 120 12.16 -9.77 7.84
C ASP A 120 11.71 -9.98 6.38
N VAL A 121 12.58 -10.68 5.67
CA VAL A 121 12.57 -10.94 4.23
C VAL A 121 11.43 -11.86 3.74
N MET A 122 10.53 -12.40 4.58
CA MET A 122 9.41 -13.23 4.06
C MET A 122 8.04 -13.08 4.72
N LEU A 123 7.88 -12.32 5.80
CA LEU A 123 6.63 -12.30 6.57
C LEU A 123 5.96 -10.92 6.69
N GLU A 124 6.63 -9.84 6.31
CA GLU A 124 6.07 -8.48 6.27
C GLU A 124 5.11 -8.23 5.09
N GLY A 125 4.84 -9.27 4.32
CA GLY A 125 4.14 -9.15 3.05
C GLY A 125 5.16 -9.02 1.93
N PHE A 126 5.03 -9.92 0.96
CA PHE A 126 5.30 -9.48 -0.41
C PHE A 126 4.66 -8.10 -0.58
N ASN A 127 5.40 -7.13 -1.14
CA ASN A 127 4.90 -6.33 -2.28
C ASN A 127 5.34 -4.86 -2.45
N ASP A 128 6.43 -4.37 -1.89
CA ASP A 128 6.99 -3.12 -2.47
C ASP A 128 8.50 -3.16 -2.54
N ARG A 129 9.13 -3.43 -1.39
CA ARG A 129 10.58 -3.51 -1.29
C ARG A 129 11.19 -4.58 -2.20
N TYR A 130 10.48 -5.68 -2.41
CA TYR A 130 10.92 -6.82 -3.20
C TYR A 130 10.27 -6.88 -4.59
N GLU A 131 9.59 -5.81 -5.02
CA GLU A 131 8.92 -5.77 -6.33
C GLU A 131 9.84 -6.20 -7.46
N ALA A 132 11.01 -5.55 -7.57
CA ALA A 132 11.96 -5.84 -8.64
C ALA A 132 12.40 -7.30 -8.64
N GLU A 133 12.56 -7.91 -7.47
CA GLU A 133 12.93 -9.31 -7.35
C GLU A 133 11.77 -10.24 -7.72
N VAL A 134 10.56 -9.95 -7.24
CA VAL A 134 9.36 -10.74 -7.49
C VAL A 134 9.01 -10.71 -8.98
N VAL A 135 9.02 -9.53 -9.58
CA VAL A 135 8.77 -9.34 -11.01
C VAL A 135 9.82 -10.06 -11.86
N ARG A 136 11.10 -9.98 -11.48
CA ARG A 136 12.18 -10.67 -12.19
C ARG A 136 12.07 -12.20 -12.11
N ARG A 137 11.70 -12.74 -10.95
CA ARG A 137 11.66 -14.20 -10.73
C ARG A 137 10.34 -14.84 -11.14
N TRP A 138 9.21 -14.17 -10.94
CA TRP A 138 7.87 -14.75 -11.08
C TRP A 138 6.92 -13.93 -11.95
N GLY A 139 7.35 -12.77 -12.44
CA GLY A 139 6.58 -11.93 -13.36
C GLY A 139 5.74 -10.86 -12.67
N ARG A 140 5.31 -9.87 -13.46
CA ARG A 140 4.52 -8.71 -13.01
C ARG A 140 3.18 -9.13 -12.42
N GLU A 141 2.49 -10.05 -13.08
CA GLU A 141 1.17 -10.51 -12.67
C GLU A 141 1.17 -11.20 -11.29
N ALA A 142 2.23 -11.94 -10.97
CA ALA A 142 2.40 -12.60 -9.67
C ALA A 142 2.50 -11.58 -8.54
N PHE A 143 3.33 -10.56 -8.73
CA PHE A 143 3.40 -9.43 -7.80
C PHE A 143 2.04 -8.76 -7.67
N ASP A 144 1.45 -8.33 -8.79
CA ASP A 144 0.21 -7.54 -8.76
C ASP A 144 -0.94 -8.27 -8.08
N SER A 145 -1.05 -9.59 -8.31
CA SER A 145 -2.08 -10.43 -7.71
C SER A 145 -1.87 -10.62 -6.21
N SER A 146 -0.64 -10.93 -5.79
CA SER A 146 -0.31 -11.03 -4.36
C SER A 146 -0.47 -9.68 -3.65
N ASN A 147 -0.15 -8.56 -4.34
CA ASN A 147 -0.21 -7.21 -3.79
C ASN A 147 -1.63 -6.77 -3.52
N ARG A 148 -2.51 -6.95 -4.51
CA ARG A 148 -3.94 -6.69 -4.33
C ARG A 148 -4.52 -7.55 -3.22
N TRP A 149 -4.18 -8.83 -3.18
CA TRP A 149 -4.68 -9.74 -2.14
C TRP A 149 -4.22 -9.33 -0.73
N TRP A 150 -2.96 -8.90 -0.59
CA TRP A 150 -2.42 -8.46 0.70
C TRP A 150 -3.05 -7.15 1.18
N HIS A 151 -3.14 -6.14 0.30
CA HIS A 151 -3.75 -4.85 0.63
C HIS A 151 -5.27 -4.87 0.74
N ALA A 152 -5.95 -5.89 0.19
CA ALA A 152 -7.37 -6.10 0.40
C ALA A 152 -7.70 -6.59 1.82
N LYS A 153 -6.73 -7.11 2.57
CA LYS A 153 -6.92 -7.57 3.96
C LYS A 153 -7.00 -6.38 4.91
N SER A 154 -7.88 -6.47 5.91
CA SER A 154 -7.86 -5.56 7.05
C SER A 154 -6.60 -5.77 7.91
N VAL A 155 -6.27 -4.77 8.74
CA VAL A 155 -5.15 -4.87 9.70
C VAL A 155 -5.28 -6.12 10.59
N GLY A 156 -6.49 -6.45 11.04
CA GLY A 156 -6.73 -7.67 11.82
C GLY A 156 -6.44 -8.95 11.03
N GLN A 157 -6.88 -9.00 9.77
CA GLN A 157 -6.61 -10.14 8.88
C GLN A 157 -5.13 -10.30 8.53
N GLN A 158 -4.40 -9.19 8.36
CA GLN A 158 -2.95 -9.23 8.16
C GLN A 158 -2.24 -9.76 9.40
N ARG A 159 -2.63 -9.30 10.59
CA ARG A 159 -2.08 -9.79 11.86
C ARG A 159 -2.35 -11.28 12.06
N ASP A 160 -3.57 -11.74 11.80
CA ASP A 160 -3.93 -13.16 11.95
C ASP A 160 -3.16 -14.02 10.95
N TRP A 161 -2.95 -13.52 9.72
CA TRP A 161 -2.11 -14.17 8.72
C TRP A 161 -0.65 -14.29 9.16
N GLN A 162 -0.07 -13.21 9.69
CA GLN A 162 1.29 -13.19 10.24
C GLN A 162 1.44 -14.16 11.42
N ALA A 163 0.44 -14.21 12.31
CA ALA A 163 0.42 -15.16 13.42
C ALA A 163 0.42 -16.62 12.93
N GLY A 164 -0.34 -16.92 11.87
CA GLY A 164 -0.33 -18.25 11.24
C GLY A 164 1.05 -18.61 10.66
N ALA A 165 1.71 -17.66 10.00
CA ALA A 165 3.05 -17.88 9.48
C ALA A 165 4.08 -18.11 10.60
N GLN A 166 4.00 -17.33 11.68
CA GLN A 166 4.85 -17.52 12.86
C GLN A 166 4.64 -18.88 13.52
N ALA A 167 3.38 -19.36 13.59
CA ALA A 167 3.05 -20.68 14.10
C ALA A 167 3.67 -21.80 13.23
N LEU A 168 3.64 -21.65 11.90
CA LEU A 168 4.31 -22.59 10.99
C LEU A 168 5.81 -22.69 11.25
N LEU A 169 6.49 -21.55 11.43
CA LEU A 169 7.92 -21.52 11.71
C LEU A 169 8.26 -22.08 13.10
N THR A 170 7.47 -21.72 14.11
CA THR A 170 7.63 -22.23 15.49
C THR A 170 7.49 -23.75 15.53
N ARG A 171 6.53 -24.31 14.79
CA ARG A 171 6.32 -25.76 14.74
C ARG A 171 7.52 -26.53 14.17
N TRP A 172 8.33 -25.94 13.29
CA TRP A 172 9.57 -26.58 12.84
C TRP A 172 10.60 -26.72 13.97
N ALA A 173 10.66 -25.76 14.88
CA ALA A 173 11.52 -25.84 16.07
C ALA A 173 11.09 -27.00 16.98
N GLU A 174 9.78 -27.12 17.24
CA GLU A 174 9.23 -28.21 18.06
C GLU A 174 9.50 -29.59 17.44
N ILE A 175 9.38 -29.72 16.12
CA ILE A 175 9.67 -30.97 15.40
C ILE A 175 11.15 -31.34 15.56
N HIS A 176 12.04 -30.34 15.46
CA HIS A 176 13.46 -30.54 15.68
C HIS A 176 13.78 -30.93 17.13
N GLU A 177 13.22 -30.23 18.12
CA GLU A 177 13.42 -30.52 19.55
C GLU A 177 12.92 -31.92 19.94
N ALA A 178 11.85 -32.41 19.29
CA ALA A 178 11.35 -33.77 19.45
C ALA A 178 12.24 -34.84 18.78
N GLY A 179 13.33 -34.46 18.11
CA GLY A 179 14.29 -35.37 17.49
C GLY A 179 13.81 -36.02 16.20
N HIS A 180 12.80 -35.45 15.54
CA HIS A 180 12.31 -35.97 14.26
C HIS A 180 13.29 -35.70 13.11
N THR A 181 13.30 -36.56 12.10
CA THR A 181 14.09 -36.35 10.89
C THR A 181 13.27 -35.62 9.82
N PRO A 182 13.92 -34.98 8.83
CA PRO A 182 13.23 -34.30 7.73
C PRO A 182 12.27 -35.20 6.93
N ALA A 183 12.56 -36.51 6.86
CA ALA A 183 11.74 -37.50 6.14
C ALA A 183 10.67 -38.16 7.02
N SER A 184 10.61 -37.83 8.31
CA SER A 184 9.62 -38.42 9.22
C SER A 184 8.18 -38.04 8.81
N PRO A 185 7.18 -38.88 9.12
CA PRO A 185 5.78 -38.56 8.82
C PRO A 185 5.34 -37.20 9.38
N VAL A 186 5.74 -36.87 10.61
CA VAL A 186 5.42 -35.59 11.27
C VAL A 186 6.03 -34.40 10.52
N ALA A 187 7.28 -34.51 10.08
CA ALA A 187 7.94 -33.45 9.33
C ALA A 187 7.32 -33.28 7.93
N GLN A 188 6.94 -34.37 7.27
CA GLN A 188 6.34 -34.32 5.93
C GLN A 188 4.88 -33.83 5.96
N GLU A 189 4.12 -34.15 6.99
CA GLU A 189 2.79 -33.56 7.23
C GLU A 189 2.89 -32.05 7.43
N HIS A 190 3.84 -31.60 8.24
CA HIS A 190 4.07 -30.16 8.45
C HIS A 190 4.63 -29.47 7.20
N ALA A 191 5.45 -30.14 6.40
CA ALA A 191 5.87 -29.64 5.09
C ALA A 191 4.66 -29.42 4.16
N ALA A 192 3.70 -30.35 4.14
CA ALA A 192 2.46 -30.21 3.37
C ALA A 192 1.63 -29.00 3.85
N ALA A 193 1.52 -28.79 5.17
CA ALA A 193 0.84 -27.62 5.73
C ALA A 193 1.52 -26.30 5.33
N HIS A 194 2.86 -26.26 5.36
CA HIS A 194 3.63 -25.11 4.93
C HIS A 194 3.44 -24.84 3.42
N MET A 195 3.37 -25.89 2.60
CA MET A 195 3.08 -25.79 1.17
C MET A 195 1.67 -25.26 0.90
N ALA A 196 0.67 -25.73 1.64
CA ALA A 196 -0.70 -25.24 1.54
C ALA A 196 -0.77 -23.74 1.88
N TRP A 197 -0.02 -23.29 2.88
CA TRP A 197 0.07 -21.87 3.22
C TRP A 197 0.67 -21.03 2.07
N PHE A 198 1.69 -21.52 1.36
CA PHE A 198 2.19 -20.84 0.16
C PHE A 198 1.14 -20.81 -0.96
N ALA A 199 0.34 -21.86 -1.12
CA ALA A 199 -0.70 -21.95 -2.13
C ALA A 199 -1.86 -20.95 -1.89
N ASP A 200 -2.05 -20.48 -0.66
CA ASP A 200 -3.05 -19.46 -0.35
C ASP A 200 -2.67 -18.05 -0.83
N ILE A 201 -1.40 -17.83 -1.22
CA ILE A 201 -0.89 -16.54 -1.72
C ILE A 201 -1.11 -16.45 -3.23
N PRO A 202 -2.04 -15.60 -3.73
CA PRO A 202 -2.35 -15.56 -5.15
C PRO A 202 -1.17 -15.12 -6.01
N GLY A 203 -1.04 -15.73 -7.19
CA GLY A 203 0.03 -15.44 -8.15
C GLY A 203 1.34 -16.17 -7.88
N THR A 204 1.47 -16.89 -6.77
CA THR A 204 2.61 -17.80 -6.56
C THR A 204 2.46 -19.05 -7.44
N PRO A 205 3.59 -19.67 -7.86
CA PRO A 205 3.56 -20.97 -8.53
C PRO A 205 2.74 -22.04 -7.80
N THR A 206 2.79 -22.02 -6.46
CA THR A 206 2.03 -22.92 -5.58
C THR A 206 0.52 -22.70 -5.66
N HIS A 207 0.09 -21.44 -5.83
CA HIS A 207 -1.33 -21.10 -5.97
C HIS A 207 -1.92 -21.54 -7.32
N VAL A 208 -1.14 -21.40 -8.40
CA VAL A 208 -1.58 -21.77 -9.75
C VAL A 208 -1.44 -23.26 -10.05
N GLY A 209 -0.88 -24.04 -9.10
CA GLY A 209 -0.68 -25.48 -9.26
C GLY A 209 0.42 -25.86 -10.26
N ASP A 210 1.35 -24.95 -10.56
CA ASP A 210 2.51 -25.26 -11.40
C ASP A 210 3.55 -26.01 -10.58
N THR A 211 3.52 -27.34 -10.65
CA THR A 211 4.37 -28.23 -9.86
C THR A 211 5.87 -27.95 -10.02
N GLU A 212 6.32 -27.68 -11.25
CA GLU A 212 7.74 -27.45 -11.54
C GLU A 212 8.22 -26.13 -10.95
N ARG A 213 7.47 -25.04 -11.19
CA ARG A 213 7.80 -23.73 -10.65
C ARG A 213 7.61 -23.66 -9.14
N SER A 214 6.65 -24.41 -8.59
CA SER A 214 6.47 -24.56 -7.14
C SER A 214 7.68 -25.22 -6.50
N ALA A 215 8.18 -26.31 -7.07
CA ALA A 215 9.40 -26.96 -6.59
C ALA A 215 10.63 -26.04 -6.69
N ALA A 216 10.73 -25.22 -7.75
CA ALA A 216 11.79 -24.23 -7.88
C ALA A 216 11.71 -23.12 -6.81
N MET A 217 10.52 -22.57 -6.58
CA MET A 217 10.27 -21.57 -5.53
C MET A 217 10.64 -22.11 -4.15
N VAL A 218 10.15 -23.30 -3.80
CA VAL A 218 10.38 -23.92 -2.49
C VAL A 218 11.84 -24.24 -2.26
N ARG A 219 12.58 -24.67 -3.30
CA ARG A 219 14.04 -24.83 -3.20
C ARG A 219 14.73 -23.52 -2.87
N GLY A 220 14.37 -22.42 -3.55
CA GLY A 220 14.93 -21.10 -3.25
C GLY A 220 14.63 -20.62 -1.83
N ILE A 221 13.44 -20.91 -1.30
CA ILE A 221 13.08 -20.62 0.10
C ILE A 221 13.88 -21.49 1.07
N ALA A 222 14.01 -22.78 0.80
CA ALA A 222 14.80 -23.70 1.60
C ALA A 222 16.28 -23.29 1.66
N ASP A 223 16.84 -22.81 0.55
CA ASP A 223 18.21 -22.28 0.51
C ASP A 223 18.36 -21.04 1.41
N LEU A 224 17.34 -20.17 1.46
CA LEU A 224 17.32 -19.00 2.35
C LEU A 224 17.26 -19.41 3.82
N TYR A 225 16.45 -20.41 4.17
CA TYR A 225 16.37 -20.92 5.54
C TYR A 225 17.72 -21.44 6.05
N GLU A 226 18.56 -22.00 5.17
CA GLU A 226 19.88 -22.49 5.53
C GLU A 226 20.95 -21.40 5.58
N THR A 227 20.91 -20.47 4.63
CA THR A 227 22.01 -19.53 4.39
C THR A 227 21.87 -18.21 5.11
N ASP A 228 20.65 -17.84 5.52
CA ASP A 228 20.36 -16.57 6.16
C ASP A 228 20.27 -16.71 7.70
N PRO A 229 21.23 -16.11 8.45
CA PRO A 229 21.23 -16.15 9.92
C PRO A 229 19.98 -15.54 10.57
N ASP A 230 19.24 -14.68 9.86
CA ASP A 230 18.01 -14.11 10.37
C ASP A 230 16.90 -15.15 10.47
N PHE A 231 16.86 -16.12 9.54
CA PHE A 231 15.94 -17.24 9.61
C PHE A 231 16.28 -18.20 10.74
N HIS A 232 17.57 -18.49 10.99
CA HIS A 232 17.98 -19.38 12.09
C HIS A 232 17.42 -18.93 13.44
N ARG A 233 17.36 -17.61 13.68
CA ARG A 233 16.76 -17.06 14.90
C ARG A 233 15.24 -17.24 14.96
N THR A 234 14.56 -17.19 13.81
CA THR A 234 13.10 -17.38 13.73
C THR A 234 12.72 -18.84 13.94
N PHE A 235 13.54 -19.77 13.48
CA PHE A 235 13.41 -21.20 13.73
C PHE A 235 13.94 -21.63 15.11
N GLY A 236 14.45 -20.71 15.92
CA GLY A 236 15.07 -21.01 17.23
C GLY A 236 16.50 -21.52 17.16
N SER A 237 16.87 -22.24 16.10
CA SER A 237 18.26 -22.62 15.82
C SER A 237 18.55 -22.82 14.33
N GLN A 238 19.84 -22.91 13.98
CA GLN A 238 20.29 -23.24 12.63
C GLN A 238 19.86 -24.66 12.23
N GLU A 239 19.90 -25.60 13.17
CA GLU A 239 19.53 -27.00 12.94
C GLU A 239 18.03 -27.16 12.66
N ALA A 240 17.18 -26.40 13.36
CA ALA A 240 15.75 -26.36 13.09
C ALA A 240 15.43 -25.79 11.70
N ALA A 241 16.13 -24.71 11.30
CA ALA A 241 16.01 -24.15 9.95
C ALA A 241 16.47 -25.14 8.87
N GLN A 242 17.57 -25.85 9.12
CA GLN A 242 18.13 -26.88 8.26
C GLN A 242 17.19 -28.10 8.12
N LEU A 243 16.50 -28.47 9.22
CA LEU A 243 15.48 -29.52 9.20
C LEU A 243 14.29 -29.10 8.33
N ALA A 244 13.79 -27.88 8.51
CA ALA A 244 12.67 -27.34 7.72
C ALA A 244 13.02 -27.29 6.23
N ALA A 245 14.19 -26.76 5.88
CA ALA A 245 14.69 -26.71 4.51
C ALA A 245 14.75 -28.10 3.86
N ASN A 246 15.32 -29.09 4.55
CA ASN A 246 15.40 -30.45 4.06
C ASN A 246 14.03 -31.11 3.91
N ALA A 247 13.12 -30.90 4.87
CA ALA A 247 11.77 -31.48 4.82
C ALA A 247 10.99 -30.95 3.62
N LEU A 248 11.06 -29.63 3.38
CA LEU A 248 10.45 -28.99 2.22
C LEU A 248 11.03 -29.50 0.89
N ARG A 249 12.36 -29.66 0.80
CA ARG A 249 13.00 -30.21 -0.41
C ARG A 249 12.61 -31.65 -0.69
N ILE A 250 12.44 -32.46 0.36
CA ILE A 250 11.95 -33.84 0.21
C ILE A 250 10.51 -33.82 -0.30
N HIS A 251 9.66 -32.99 0.30
CA HIS A 251 8.23 -32.91 -0.04
C HIS A 251 8.02 -32.57 -1.52
N VAL A 252 8.74 -31.58 -2.06
CA VAL A 252 8.59 -31.19 -3.48
C VAL A 252 9.26 -32.15 -4.47
N ARG A 253 10.10 -33.09 -4.01
CA ARG A 253 10.63 -34.18 -4.86
C ARG A 253 9.66 -35.36 -4.98
N HIS A 254 8.82 -35.55 -3.96
CA HIS A 254 7.82 -36.61 -3.89
C HIS A 254 6.50 -36.04 -3.36
N PRO A 255 5.80 -35.21 -4.16
CA PRO A 255 4.48 -34.73 -3.77
C PRO A 255 3.56 -35.94 -3.54
N ALA A 256 2.85 -35.93 -2.41
CA ALA A 256 1.96 -37.01 -1.98
C ALA A 256 0.79 -37.23 -2.96
#